data_AF-A0A8E8L878-F1
#
_entry.id   AF-A0A8E8L878-F1
#
_cell.length_a   1.000
_cell.length_b   1.000
_cell.length_c   1.000
_cell.angle_alpha   90.00
_cell.angle_beta   90.00
_cell.angle_gamma   90.00
#
_symmetry.space_group_name_H-M   'P 1'
#
loop_
_entity.id
_entity.type
_entity.pdbx_description
1 polymer ?
#
loop_
_entity_poly.entity_id
_entity_poly.type
_entity_poly.pdbx_seq_one_letter_code
_entity_poly.pdbx_strand_id
1 'polypeptide(L)'
;MKDINTSNTSTIKIRRFTKQERLESKLSVELKNILIGLALGDLNIEKPSRTGHARLRFAQGLVHEEYLLHLFEKVRPYCRAVPYFPKTLHNVTGKFYPSIRFNTCTFACFDELYDLFYPEGKKILPLNIGELLTPVGLAYCPSELGPTGAVNQMLKILHFISSLSLIDRAT
;
A
#
# COMPACT_ATOMS: atom_id res chain seq x y z
N MET A 1 -20.21 -41.03 14.59
CA MET A 1 -19.28 -40.32 15.49
C MET A 1 -17.86 -40.55 14.98
N LYS A 2 -17.23 -39.49 14.46
CA LYS A 2 -15.79 -39.44 14.21
C LYS A 2 -15.35 -38.06 14.68
N ASP A 3 -14.56 -38.07 15.73
CA ASP A 3 -14.02 -36.90 16.39
C ASP A 3 -13.04 -36.19 15.44
N ILE A 4 -13.35 -34.95 15.07
CA ILE A 4 -12.41 -34.08 14.37
C ILE A 4 -11.51 -33.47 15.44
N ASN A 5 -10.27 -33.94 15.43
CA ASN A 5 -9.14 -33.41 16.18
C ASN A 5 -9.21 -31.88 16.31
N THR A 6 -9.43 -31.43 17.54
CA THR A 6 -9.15 -30.07 18.01
C THR A 6 -7.66 -29.80 17.80
N SER A 7 -7.32 -29.22 16.65
CA SER A 7 -5.95 -28.82 16.32
C SER A 7 -5.47 -27.81 17.35
N ASN A 8 -4.44 -28.21 18.11
CA ASN A 8 -3.58 -27.41 18.97
C ASN A 8 -3.49 -25.93 18.54
N THR A 9 -4.27 -25.07 19.20
CA THR A 9 -4.03 -23.62 19.21
C THR A 9 -2.80 -23.34 20.08
N SER A 10 -1.63 -23.67 19.54
CA SER A 10 -0.37 -23.15 20.06
C SER A 10 -0.46 -21.62 20.02
N THR A 11 -0.26 -20.99 21.17
CA THR A 11 -0.26 -19.53 21.29
C THR A 11 0.89 -18.98 20.45
N ILE A 12 0.60 -18.57 19.21
CA ILE A 12 1.61 -18.00 18.30
C ILE A 12 2.21 -16.79 19.00
N LYS A 13 3.42 -16.97 19.55
CA LYS A 13 4.15 -15.90 20.23
C LYS A 13 4.49 -14.86 19.18
N ILE A 14 3.78 -13.74 19.22
CA ILE A 14 3.93 -12.65 18.26
C ILE A 14 5.39 -12.15 18.30
N ARG A 15 6.15 -12.42 17.23
CA ARG A 15 7.54 -11.97 17.09
C ARG A 15 7.59 -10.44 17.12
N ARG A 16 8.46 -9.89 17.96
CA ARG A 16 8.79 -8.46 17.96
C ARG A 16 10.01 -8.22 17.07
N PHE A 17 9.90 -7.29 16.14
CA PHE A 17 11.04 -6.84 15.34
C PHE A 17 11.95 -5.95 16.18
N THR A 18 13.26 -6.22 16.12
CA THR A 18 14.32 -5.41 16.70
C THR A 18 14.46 -4.08 15.95
N LYS A 19 15.19 -3.13 16.56
CA LYS A 19 15.51 -1.86 15.90
C LYS A 19 16.38 -2.07 14.65
N GLN A 20 17.32 -3.02 14.72
CA GLN A 20 18.22 -3.32 13.61
C GLN A 20 17.49 -3.88 12.41
N GLU A 21 16.61 -4.88 12.62
CA GLU A 21 15.78 -5.46 11.55
C GLU A 21 14.92 -4.40 10.86
N ARG A 22 14.41 -3.42 11.61
CA ARG A 22 13.60 -2.34 11.06
C ARG A 22 14.38 -1.37 10.19
N LEU A 23 15.67 -1.20 10.48
CA LEU A 23 16.57 -0.28 9.79
C LEU A 23 17.19 -0.93 8.55
N GLU A 24 17.60 -2.19 8.65
CA GLU A 24 18.34 -2.89 7.59
C GLU A 24 17.45 -3.62 6.58
N SER A 25 16.15 -3.76 6.87
CA SER A 25 15.24 -4.42 5.94
C SER A 25 15.24 -3.71 4.59
N LYS A 26 15.15 -4.49 3.52
CA LYS A 26 15.10 -3.99 2.14
C LYS A 26 13.86 -4.54 1.45
N LEU A 27 13.32 -3.77 0.51
CA LEU A 27 12.28 -4.26 -0.39
C LEU A 27 12.94 -5.03 -1.53
N SER A 28 12.32 -6.14 -1.92
CA SER A 28 12.64 -6.73 -3.23
C SER A 28 12.20 -5.79 -4.34
N VAL A 29 12.84 -5.88 -5.50
CA VAL A 29 12.50 -5.06 -6.67
C VAL A 29 11.03 -5.26 -7.06
N GLU A 30 10.56 -6.51 -7.07
CA GLU A 30 9.15 -6.84 -7.34
C GLU A 30 8.21 -6.17 -6.33
N LEU A 31 8.49 -6.28 -5.02
CA LEU A 31 7.62 -5.70 -4.01
C LEU A 31 7.62 -4.17 -4.08
N LYS A 32 8.76 -3.53 -4.34
CA LYS A 32 8.82 -2.09 -4.57
C LYS A 32 7.93 -1.67 -5.74
N ASN A 33 7.99 -2.39 -6.86
CA ASN A 33 7.15 -2.13 -8.04
C ASN A 33 5.64 -2.28 -7.73
N ILE A 34 5.26 -3.34 -7.01
CA ILE A 34 3.88 -3.55 -6.54
C ILE A 34 3.44 -2.37 -5.66
N LEU A 35 4.26 -1.97 -4.69
CA LEU A 35 3.94 -0.88 -3.77
C LEU A 35 3.81 0.48 -4.45
N ILE A 36 4.61 0.76 -5.49
CA ILE A 36 4.45 1.97 -6.33
C ILE A 36 3.07 1.98 -6.98
N GLY A 37 2.65 0.85 -7.57
CA GLY A 37 1.32 0.71 -8.15
C GLY A 37 0.19 0.91 -7.15
N LEU A 38 0.28 0.25 -5.99
CA LEU A 38 -0.69 0.38 -4.91
C LEU A 38 -0.76 1.80 -4.35
N ALA A 39 0.40 2.47 -4.23
CA ALA A 39 0.51 3.84 -3.74
C ALA A 39 -0.24 4.83 -4.64
N LEU A 40 -0.46 4.53 -5.92
CA LEU A 40 -1.29 5.34 -6.80
C LEU A 40 -2.80 5.23 -6.49
N GLY A 41 -3.25 4.15 -5.86
CA GLY A 41 -4.66 3.96 -5.48
C GLY A 41 -4.90 4.05 -3.97
N ASP A 42 -5.45 2.98 -3.39
CA ASP A 42 -5.96 2.96 -2.01
C ASP A 42 -4.90 2.77 -0.93
N LEU A 43 -3.64 2.51 -1.29
CA LEU A 43 -2.60 2.34 -0.28
C LEU A 43 -2.34 3.66 0.45
N ASN A 44 -2.45 3.59 1.78
CA ASN A 44 -2.06 4.65 2.68
C ASN A 44 -0.68 4.34 3.27
N ILE A 45 0.26 5.27 3.09
CA ILE A 45 1.60 5.22 3.66
C ILE A 45 1.65 6.30 4.73
N GLU A 46 1.98 5.93 5.96
CA GLU A 46 1.99 6.88 7.06
C GLU A 46 3.26 6.81 7.90
N LYS A 47 3.68 7.95 8.44
CA LYS A 47 4.71 8.05 9.48
C LYS A 47 4.03 8.36 10.82
N PRO A 48 3.83 7.36 11.71
CA PRO A 48 3.10 7.55 12.98
C PRO A 48 3.80 8.50 13.96
N SER A 49 5.12 8.71 13.78
CA SER A 49 5.92 9.66 14.55
C SER A 49 6.77 10.47 13.59
N ARG A 50 7.00 11.75 13.91
CA ARG A 50 7.85 12.66 13.12
C ARG A 50 9.30 12.17 12.98
N THR A 51 9.78 11.39 13.93
CA THR A 51 11.14 10.80 13.93
C THR A 51 11.14 9.31 13.63
N GLY A 52 9.97 8.72 13.36
CA GLY A 52 9.82 7.30 13.08
C GLY A 52 9.81 7.00 11.59
N HIS A 53 9.96 5.73 11.26
CA HIS A 53 9.83 5.23 9.90
C HIS A 53 8.37 5.08 9.47
N ALA A 54 8.16 5.00 8.17
CA ALA A 54 6.86 4.79 7.55
C ALA A 54 6.32 3.36 7.78
N ARG A 55 5.00 3.22 7.74
CA ARG A 55 4.28 1.94 7.64
C ARG A 55 3.22 2.00 6.55
N LEU A 56 2.84 0.83 6.07
CA LEU A 56 1.80 0.64 5.08
C LEU A 56 0.50 0.25 5.78
N ARG A 57 -0.61 0.86 5.33
CA ARG A 57 -1.96 0.57 5.82
C ARG A 57 -2.86 0.16 4.67
N PHE A 58 -3.45 -1.01 4.85
CA PHE A 58 -4.36 -1.62 3.91
C PHE A 58 -5.75 -1.69 4.55
N ALA A 59 -6.75 -1.22 3.83
CA ALA A 59 -8.14 -1.28 4.25
C ALA A 59 -9.05 -1.22 3.02
N GLN A 60 -9.90 -2.22 2.83
CA GLN A 60 -11.00 -2.15 1.87
C GLN A 60 -12.24 -2.85 2.41
N GLY A 61 -13.36 -2.73 1.68
CA GLY A 61 -14.58 -3.49 1.96
C GLY A 61 -14.35 -5.00 1.85
N LEU A 62 -15.17 -5.79 2.55
CA LEU A 62 -15.04 -7.25 2.59
C LEU A 62 -15.20 -7.92 1.21
N VAL A 63 -15.85 -7.26 0.25
CA VAL A 63 -15.94 -7.73 -1.15
C VAL A 63 -14.58 -7.95 -1.81
N HIS A 64 -13.51 -7.31 -1.31
CA HIS A 64 -12.14 -7.45 -1.80
C HIS A 64 -11.26 -8.29 -0.86
N GLU A 65 -11.85 -9.17 -0.04
CA GLU A 65 -11.12 -9.97 0.96
C GLU A 65 -9.95 -10.75 0.36
N GLU A 66 -10.19 -11.54 -0.69
CA GLU A 66 -9.16 -12.36 -1.34
C GLU A 66 -7.99 -11.51 -1.84
N TYR A 67 -8.29 -10.33 -2.39
CA TYR A 67 -7.27 -9.39 -2.84
C TYR A 67 -6.44 -8.85 -1.67
N LEU A 68 -7.06 -8.47 -0.55
CA LEU A 68 -6.30 -8.04 0.63
C LEU A 68 -5.48 -9.17 1.25
N LEU A 69 -5.98 -10.40 1.24
CA LEU A 69 -5.22 -11.56 1.70
C LEU A 69 -4.00 -11.81 0.80
N HIS A 70 -4.15 -11.68 -0.52
CA HIS A 70 -3.03 -11.71 -1.46
C HIS A 70 -1.99 -10.62 -1.17
N LEU A 71 -2.43 -9.37 -0.96
CA LEU A 71 -1.52 -8.28 -0.59
C LEU A 71 -0.83 -8.55 0.76
N PHE A 72 -1.56 -9.12 1.73
CA PHE A 72 -1.01 -9.49 3.02
C PHE A 72 0.12 -10.51 2.88
N GLU A 73 -0.03 -11.53 2.03
CA GLU A 73 1.05 -12.49 1.78
C GLU A 73 2.29 -11.82 1.18
N LYS A 74 2.11 -10.87 0.25
CA LYS A 74 3.22 -10.10 -0.35
C LYS A 74 4.01 -9.27 0.67
N VAL A 75 3.36 -8.74 1.71
CA VAL A 75 4.02 -7.94 2.77
C VAL A 75 4.12 -8.66 4.13
N ARG A 76 3.81 -9.96 4.18
CA ARG A 76 3.76 -10.77 5.41
C ARG A 76 5.01 -10.64 6.29
N PRO A 77 6.24 -10.59 5.74
CA PRO A 77 7.46 -10.44 6.54
C PRO A 77 7.53 -9.13 7.35
N TYR A 78 6.77 -8.10 6.95
CA TYR A 78 6.75 -6.79 7.61
C TYR A 78 5.55 -6.65 8.58
N CYS A 79 4.66 -7.64 8.62
CA CYS A 79 3.46 -7.63 9.44
C CYS A 79 3.67 -8.36 10.77
N ARG A 80 3.23 -7.72 11.85
CA ARG A 80 3.21 -8.34 13.18
C ARG A 80 1.92 -9.11 13.45
N ALA A 81 0.81 -8.59 12.96
CA ALA A 81 -0.52 -9.17 13.12
C ALA A 81 -1.04 -9.63 11.76
N VAL A 82 -1.98 -10.57 11.80
CA VAL A 82 -2.78 -10.97 10.64
C VAL A 82 -3.87 -9.93 10.35
N PRO A 83 -4.48 -9.95 9.15
CA PRO A 83 -5.63 -9.11 8.86
C PRO A 83 -6.78 -9.31 9.85
N TYR A 84 -7.52 -8.24 10.08
CA TYR A 84 -8.64 -8.22 11.02
C TYR A 84 -9.84 -7.51 10.42
N PHE A 85 -11.02 -7.82 10.96
CA PHE A 85 -12.31 -7.35 10.46
C PHE A 85 -12.94 -6.38 11.46
N PRO A 86 -12.71 -5.06 11.33
CA PRO A 86 -13.27 -4.09 12.25
C PRO A 86 -14.79 -4.03 12.12
N LYS A 87 -15.47 -4.02 13.27
CA LYS A 87 -16.89 -3.71 13.37
C LYS A 87 -17.06 -2.19 13.43
N THR A 88 -16.99 -1.52 12.28
CA THR A 88 -17.21 -0.06 12.21
C THR A 88 -18.67 0.22 11.88
N LEU A 89 -19.38 0.85 12.82
CA LEU A 89 -20.69 1.44 12.58
C LEU A 89 -20.51 2.78 11.86
N HIS A 90 -21.25 3.00 10.78
CA HIS A 90 -21.24 4.30 10.13
C HIS A 90 -22.08 5.27 10.96
N ASN A 91 -21.42 6.24 11.60
CA ASN A 91 -22.02 7.15 12.58
C ASN A 91 -23.26 7.89 12.07
N VAL A 92 -23.36 8.14 10.76
CA VAL A 92 -24.47 8.88 10.15
C VAL A 92 -25.64 7.97 9.73
N THR A 93 -25.35 6.75 9.25
CA THR A 93 -26.39 5.89 8.66
C THR A 93 -26.81 4.76 9.59
N GLY A 94 -26.08 4.52 10.68
CA GLY A 94 -26.29 3.38 11.58
C GLY A 94 -26.06 2.02 10.91
N LYS A 95 -25.45 1.99 9.72
CA LYS A 95 -25.17 0.75 8.98
C LYS A 95 -23.76 0.23 9.30
N PHE A 96 -23.63 -1.08 9.36
CA PHE A 96 -22.33 -1.74 9.39
C PHE A 96 -21.82 -1.95 7.97
N TYR A 97 -20.59 -1.50 7.71
CA TYR A 97 -19.89 -1.82 6.48
C TYR A 97 -18.76 -2.79 6.80
N PRO A 98 -18.89 -4.08 6.43
CA PRO A 98 -17.85 -5.05 6.68
C PRO A 98 -16.60 -4.66 5.88
N SER A 99 -15.46 -4.65 6.55
CA SER A 99 -14.16 -4.34 5.94
C SER A 99 -13.09 -5.26 6.50
N ILE A 100 -12.01 -5.38 5.75
CA ILE A 100 -10.78 -6.08 6.16
C ILE A 100 -9.65 -5.06 6.20
N ARG A 101 -8.82 -5.14 7.24
CA ARG A 101 -7.69 -4.22 7.43
C ARG A 101 -6.47 -4.93 7.95
N PHE A 102 -5.30 -4.45 7.57
CA PHE A 102 -4.04 -4.81 8.20
C PHE A 102 -3.01 -3.69 8.04
N ASN A 103 -1.93 -3.77 8.80
CA ASN A 103 -0.81 -2.84 8.70
C ASN A 103 0.52 -3.56 8.84
N THR A 104 1.53 -3.01 8.18
CA THR A 104 2.90 -3.37 8.47
C THR A 104 3.34 -2.71 9.78
N CYS A 105 4.43 -3.22 10.36
CA CYS A 105 5.23 -2.41 11.27
C CYS A 105 5.91 -1.26 10.51
N THR A 106 6.50 -0.33 11.26
CA THR A 106 7.32 0.74 10.71
C THR A 106 8.71 0.21 10.35
N PHE A 107 9.16 0.46 9.12
CA PHE A 107 10.45 0.04 8.57
C PHE A 107 11.06 1.14 7.70
N ALA A 108 12.39 1.29 7.75
CA ALA A 108 13.11 2.31 7.01
C ALA A 108 12.95 2.16 5.48
N CYS A 109 12.78 0.93 4.99
CA CYS A 109 12.57 0.67 3.56
C CYS A 109 11.27 1.24 2.98
N PHE A 110 10.31 1.66 3.81
CA PHE A 110 9.11 2.33 3.36
C PHE A 110 9.26 3.86 3.31
N ASP A 111 10.34 4.42 3.85
CA ASP A 111 10.52 5.87 3.93
C ASP A 111 10.66 6.50 2.54
N GLU A 112 11.39 5.85 1.62
CA GLU A 112 11.52 6.31 0.23
C GLU A 112 10.15 6.41 -0.46
N LEU A 113 9.28 5.42 -0.26
CA LEU A 113 7.92 5.45 -0.80
C LEU A 113 7.07 6.56 -0.15
N TYR A 114 7.21 6.77 1.16
CA TYR A 114 6.49 7.84 1.84
C TYR A 114 6.93 9.21 1.34
N ASP A 115 8.24 9.46 1.26
CA ASP A 115 8.77 10.77 0.86
C ASP A 115 8.42 11.08 -0.60
N LEU A 116 8.32 10.06 -1.45
CA LEU A 116 7.90 10.19 -2.85
C LEU A 116 6.42 10.57 -2.99
N PHE A 117 5.53 9.87 -2.27
CA PHE A 117 4.07 10.03 -2.45
C PHE A 117 3.42 11.00 -1.47
N TYR A 118 4.04 11.29 -0.33
CA TYR A 118 3.49 12.12 0.74
C TYR A 118 4.46 13.24 1.19
N PRO A 119 4.97 14.08 0.26
CA PRO A 119 5.73 15.26 0.66
C PRO A 119 4.83 16.11 1.57
N GLU A 120 5.40 16.52 2.71
CA GLU A 120 4.67 17.27 3.75
C GLU A 120 3.43 16.54 4.31
N GLY A 121 3.37 15.22 4.16
CA GLY A 121 2.28 14.38 4.66
C GLY A 121 1.00 14.42 3.82
N LYS A 122 1.03 15.04 2.63
CA LYS A 122 -0.10 15.08 1.70
C LYS A 122 0.18 14.21 0.49
N LYS A 123 -0.77 13.32 0.16
CA LYS A 123 -0.64 12.43 -0.99
C LYS A 123 -0.58 13.23 -2.30
N ILE A 124 0.43 12.97 -3.12
CA ILE A 124 0.57 13.55 -4.46
C ILE A 124 0.84 12.46 -5.50
N LEU A 125 0.71 12.83 -6.78
CA LEU A 125 1.25 12.05 -7.90
C LEU A 125 2.68 12.52 -8.19
N PRO A 126 3.71 11.68 -8.05
CA PRO A 126 5.09 12.07 -8.34
C PRO A 126 5.28 12.41 -9.82
N LEU A 127 6.13 13.41 -10.12
CA LEU A 127 6.37 13.84 -11.51
C LEU A 127 7.09 12.77 -12.35
N ASN A 128 7.98 12.01 -11.73
CA ASN A 128 8.72 10.91 -12.34
C ASN A 128 7.94 9.58 -12.34
N ILE A 129 6.63 9.59 -12.09
CA ILE A 129 5.84 8.35 -12.03
C ILE A 129 5.88 7.56 -13.34
N GLY A 130 6.01 8.24 -14.49
CA GLY A 130 6.13 7.58 -15.80
C GLY A 130 7.38 6.71 -15.93
N GLU A 131 8.44 7.03 -15.20
CA GLU A 131 9.68 6.26 -15.16
C GLU A 131 9.62 5.14 -14.11
N LEU A 132 8.88 5.36 -13.03
CA LEU A 132 8.77 4.44 -11.90
C LEU A 132 7.71 3.36 -12.09
N LEU A 133 6.68 3.63 -12.90
CA LEU A 133 5.55 2.72 -13.09
C LEU A 133 5.91 1.59 -14.06
N THR A 134 6.08 0.40 -13.51
CA THR A 134 6.32 -0.83 -14.28
C THR A 134 5.01 -1.53 -14.63
N PRO A 135 5.01 -2.48 -15.59
CA PRO A 135 3.84 -3.32 -15.86
C PRO A 135 3.31 -4.04 -14.61
N VAL A 136 4.21 -4.47 -13.71
CA VAL A 136 3.84 -5.06 -12.42
C VAL A 136 3.13 -4.03 -11.55
N GLY A 137 3.68 -2.83 -11.38
CA GLY A 137 3.00 -1.77 -10.63
C GLY A 137 1.62 -1.44 -11.21
N LEU A 138 1.53 -1.36 -12.54
CA LEU A 138 0.27 -1.08 -13.24
C LEU A 138 -0.80 -2.16 -12.96
N ALA A 139 -0.42 -3.44 -12.92
CA ALA A 139 -1.34 -4.53 -12.60
C ALA A 139 -1.93 -4.46 -11.18
N TYR A 140 -1.24 -3.79 -10.25
CA TYR A 140 -1.71 -3.58 -8.88
C TYR A 140 -2.31 -2.20 -8.67
N CYS A 141 -2.31 -1.34 -9.68
CA CYS A 141 -3.00 -0.06 -9.62
C CYS A 141 -4.52 -0.34 -9.50
N PRO A 142 -5.21 0.15 -8.45
CA PRO A 142 -6.64 -0.10 -8.21
C PRO A 142 -7.59 0.57 -9.21
N SER A 143 -7.12 0.92 -10.39
CA SER A 143 -7.74 1.84 -11.32
C SER A 143 -9.23 1.55 -11.56
N GLU A 144 -10.11 2.36 -10.96
CA GLU A 144 -11.48 2.66 -11.44
C GLU A 144 -11.46 3.24 -12.87
N LEU A 145 -10.28 3.62 -13.32
CA LEU A 145 -9.93 3.88 -14.69
C LEU A 145 -9.75 2.51 -15.39
N GLY A 146 -10.78 1.99 -16.06
CA GLY A 146 -10.63 0.85 -16.99
C GLY A 146 -9.49 1.08 -18.01
N PRO A 147 -9.20 0.15 -18.94
CA PRO A 147 -8.08 0.29 -19.89
C PRO A 147 -7.94 1.71 -20.47
N THR A 148 -9.06 2.35 -20.83
CA THR A 148 -9.18 3.74 -21.30
C THR A 148 -8.74 4.83 -20.30
N GLY A 149 -9.02 4.64 -19.02
CA GLY A 149 -8.70 5.61 -17.97
C GLY A 149 -7.22 5.59 -17.59
N ALA A 150 -6.57 4.43 -17.57
CA ALA A 150 -5.14 4.31 -17.37
C ALA A 150 -4.39 5.01 -18.53
N VAL A 151 -4.85 4.84 -19.78
CA VAL A 151 -4.32 5.62 -20.92
C VAL A 151 -4.59 7.10 -20.76
N ASN A 152 -5.75 7.53 -20.26
CA ASN A 152 -6.05 8.94 -20.03
C ASN A 152 -5.21 9.55 -18.90
N GLN A 153 -4.88 8.80 -17.85
CA GLN A 153 -3.97 9.27 -16.81
C GLN A 153 -2.53 9.28 -17.32
N MET A 154 -2.10 8.28 -18.09
CA MET A 154 -0.84 8.31 -18.82
C MET A 154 -0.78 9.48 -19.81
N LEU A 155 -1.85 9.77 -20.54
CA LEU A 155 -1.95 10.90 -21.46
C LEU A 155 -1.90 12.22 -20.70
N LYS A 156 -2.58 12.34 -19.54
CA LYS A 156 -2.47 13.52 -18.67
C LYS A 156 -1.04 13.68 -18.15
N ILE A 157 -0.37 12.60 -17.76
CA ILE A 157 1.04 12.60 -17.35
C ILE A 157 1.94 13.00 -18.53
N LEU A 158 1.70 12.47 -19.74
CA LEU A 158 2.46 12.77 -20.96
C LEU A 158 2.25 14.23 -21.42
N HIS A 159 1.02 14.74 -21.35
CA HIS A 159 0.67 16.13 -21.63
C HIS A 159 1.30 17.08 -20.59
N PHE A 160 1.31 16.70 -19.32
CA PHE A 160 1.98 17.48 -18.28
C PHE A 160 3.50 17.53 -18.50
N ILE A 161 4.14 16.38 -18.76
CA ILE A 161 5.58 16.30 -19.04
C ILE A 161 5.97 17.07 -20.30
N SER A 162 5.18 16.96 -21.38
CA SER A 162 5.43 17.73 -22.62
C SER A 162 5.27 19.24 -22.40
N SER A 163 4.32 19.68 -21.59
CA SER A 163 4.15 21.10 -21.24
C SER A 163 5.32 21.68 -20.45
N LEU A 164 5.99 20.88 -19.60
CA LEU A 164 7.21 21.26 -18.90
C LEU A 164 8.42 21.34 -19.85
N SER A 165 8.57 20.37 -20.75
CA SER A 165 9.68 20.36 -21.73
C SER A 165 9.65 21.51 -22.75
N LEU A 166 8.48 22.11 -22.97
CA LEU A 166 8.30 23.29 -23.83
C LEU A 166 8.73 24.59 -23.12
N ILE A 167 8.69 24.63 -21.78
CA ILE A 167 9.12 25.79 -20.99
C ILE A 167 10.65 25.85 -20.93
N ASP A 168 11.33 24.70 -20.77
CA ASP A 168 12.80 24.63 -20.72
C ASP A 168 13.50 24.87 -22.08
N ARG A 169 12.76 24.91 -23.20
CA ARG A 169 13.29 25.27 -24.54
C ARG A 169 13.08 26.73 -24.92
N ALA A 170 12.42 27.51 -24.05
CA ALA A 170 12.07 28.92 -24.29
C ALA A 170 12.94 29.92 -23.49
N THR A 171 13.98 29.44 -22.80
CA THR A 171 15.04 30.24 -22.14
C THR A 171 16.39 29.98 -22.78
#